data_AF-A0A090RS26-F1
#
_entry.id   AF-A0A090RS26-F1
#
_cell.length_a   1.000
_cell.length_b   1.000
_cell.length_c   1.000
_cell.angle_alpha   90.00
_cell.angle_beta   90.00
_cell.angle_gamma   90.00
#
_symmetry.space_group_name_H-M   'P 1'
#
loop_
_entity.id
_entity.type
_entity.pdbx_description
1 polymer ?
#
loop_
_entity_poly.entity_id
_entity_poly.type
_entity_poly.pdbx_seq_one_letter_code
_entity_poly.pdbx_strand_id
1 'polypeptide(L)'
;MLGKIFVVSKDTNLRDIIKKQVLISFPTADFGSCKTTKELSEHSLEFGDVIIYNSESNGPIPQTLINSTGGYWLNISEKIDEATQMRSLVDGFSGIISIQDNIDKYPRVIRCMQSGEIWFSRQIIAFAIRQYQTQSITSEE
;
A
#
# COMPACT_ATOMS: atom_id res chain seq x y z
N MET A 1 10.56 -0.99 -16.60
CA MET A 1 9.46 -1.95 -16.81
C MET A 1 8.42 -1.67 -15.74
N LEU A 2 7.13 -1.58 -16.06
CA LEU A 2 6.10 -1.42 -15.02
C LEU A 2 6.04 -2.72 -14.22
N GLY A 3 6.22 -2.63 -12.89
CA GLY A 3 6.00 -3.76 -12.00
C GLY A 3 4.54 -4.22 -12.01
N LYS A 4 4.29 -5.41 -11.49
CA LYS A 4 2.96 -5.99 -11.36
C LYS A 4 2.13 -5.18 -10.36
N ILE A 5 0.81 -5.17 -10.56
CA ILE A 5 -0.13 -4.53 -9.64
C ILE A 5 -1.09 -5.60 -9.12
N PHE A 6 -1.11 -5.81 -7.81
CA PHE A 6 -2.00 -6.76 -7.15
C PHE A 6 -3.05 -6.03 -6.32
N VAL A 7 -4.28 -6.52 -6.33
CA VAL A 7 -5.31 -6.13 -5.33
C VAL A 7 -5.62 -7.32 -4.42
N VAL A 8 -5.46 -7.11 -3.12
CA VAL A 8 -5.76 -8.08 -2.06
C VAL A 8 -6.95 -7.58 -1.24
N SER A 9 -8.12 -8.16 -1.49
CA SER A 9 -9.38 -7.76 -0.84
C SER A 9 -10.34 -8.94 -0.86
N LYS A 10 -11.16 -9.17 0.17
CA LYS A 10 -12.25 -10.16 0.08
C LYS A 10 -13.47 -9.60 -0.65
N ASP A 11 -13.60 -8.27 -0.72
CA ASP A 11 -14.65 -7.58 -1.47
C ASP A 11 -14.39 -7.67 -2.98
N THR A 12 -15.21 -8.47 -3.68
CA THR A 12 -15.13 -8.68 -5.12
C THR A 12 -15.45 -7.44 -5.93
N ASN A 13 -16.43 -6.65 -5.50
CA ASN A 13 -16.83 -5.44 -6.23
C ASN A 13 -15.70 -4.42 -6.21
N LEU A 14 -15.08 -4.22 -5.04
CA LEU A 14 -13.93 -3.33 -4.92
C LEU A 14 -12.75 -3.80 -5.79
N ARG A 15 -12.43 -5.10 -5.79
CA ARG A 15 -11.37 -5.66 -6.65
C ARG A 15 -11.64 -5.36 -8.13
N ASP A 16 -12.87 -5.58 -8.59
CA ASP A 16 -13.24 -5.40 -9.99
C ASP A 16 -13.20 -3.93 -10.42
N ILE A 17 -13.63 -3.01 -9.55
CA ILE A 17 -13.59 -1.57 -9.81
C ILE A 17 -12.14 -1.09 -9.90
N ILE A 18 -11.29 -1.46 -8.93
CA ILE A 18 -9.87 -1.09 -8.95
C ILE A 18 -9.18 -1.70 -10.18
N LYS A 19 -9.44 -2.98 -10.49
CA LYS A 19 -8.90 -3.63 -11.69
C LYS A 19 -9.22 -2.83 -12.96
N LYS A 20 -10.49 -2.46 -13.16
CA LYS A 20 -10.90 -1.68 -14.34
C LYS A 20 -10.17 -0.34 -14.39
N GLN A 21 -10.10 0.38 -13.28
CA GLN A 21 -9.40 1.67 -13.25
C GLN A 21 -7.91 1.55 -13.54
N VAL A 22 -7.26 0.55 -12.95
CA VAL A 22 -5.84 0.28 -13.16
C VAL A 22 -5.58 -0.08 -14.61
N LEU A 23 -6.37 -0.96 -15.22
CA LEU A 23 -6.19 -1.35 -16.64
C LEU A 23 -6.46 -0.18 -17.61
N ILE A 24 -7.34 0.76 -17.27
CA ILE A 24 -7.51 1.99 -18.07
C ILE A 24 -6.25 2.85 -18.02
N SER A 25 -5.66 3.02 -16.85
CA SER A 25 -4.51 3.91 -16.64
C SER A 25 -3.15 3.28 -16.96
N PHE A 26 -3.09 1.95 -16.93
CA PHE A 26 -1.90 1.13 -17.17
C PHE A 26 -2.27 -0.07 -18.06
N PRO A 27 -2.55 0.15 -19.36
CA PRO A 27 -3.05 -0.92 -20.26
C PRO A 27 -2.10 -2.11 -20.45
N THR A 28 -0.81 -1.91 -20.16
CA THR A 28 0.24 -2.92 -20.31
C THR A 28 0.73 -3.48 -18.97
N ALA A 29 0.16 -3.05 -17.84
CA ALA A 29 0.53 -3.58 -16.54
C ALA A 29 0.00 -5.00 -16.37
N ASP A 30 0.83 -5.88 -15.82
CA ASP A 30 0.39 -7.19 -15.34
C ASP A 30 -0.41 -6.98 -14.05
N PHE A 31 -1.66 -7.42 -14.05
CA PHE A 31 -2.60 -7.19 -12.97
C PHE A 31 -3.06 -8.52 -12.35
N GLY A 32 -2.85 -8.65 -11.05
CA GLY A 32 -3.34 -9.77 -10.25
C GLY A 32 -4.42 -9.36 -9.25
N SER A 33 -5.28 -10.32 -8.88
CA SER A 33 -6.27 -10.13 -7.82
C SER A 33 -6.31 -11.34 -6.92
N CYS A 34 -6.17 -11.11 -5.62
CA CYS A 34 -6.17 -12.14 -4.58
C CYS A 34 -7.23 -11.79 -3.53
N LYS A 35 -7.81 -12.80 -2.89
CA LYS A 35 -8.71 -12.59 -1.76
C LYS A 35 -7.94 -12.40 -0.46
N THR A 36 -6.79 -13.06 -0.34
CA THR A 36 -5.99 -13.12 0.88
C THR A 36 -4.51 -12.95 0.59
N THR A 37 -3.72 -12.62 1.61
CA THR A 37 -2.26 -12.57 1.51
C THR A 37 -1.62 -13.94 1.30
N LYS A 38 -2.33 -15.02 1.66
CA LYS A 38 -1.90 -16.38 1.36
C LYS A 38 -1.93 -16.64 -0.15
N GLU A 39 -3.01 -16.28 -0.81
CA GLU A 39 -3.10 -16.36 -2.29
C GLU A 39 -2.05 -15.45 -2.95
N LEU A 40 -1.78 -14.27 -2.38
CA LEU A 40 -0.72 -13.39 -2.87
C LEU A 40 0.66 -14.09 -2.86
N SER A 41 0.96 -14.87 -1.81
CA SER A 41 2.25 -15.58 -1.67
C SER A 41 2.50 -16.66 -2.73
N GLU A 42 1.46 -17.08 -3.47
CA GLU A 42 1.59 -18.00 -4.60
C GLU A 42 2.18 -17.31 -5.85
N HIS A 43 2.27 -15.98 -5.83
CA HIS A 43 2.85 -15.18 -6.90
C HIS A 43 4.28 -14.75 -6.57
N SER A 44 5.16 -14.80 -7.57
CA SER A 44 6.49 -14.19 -7.47
C SER A 44 6.38 -12.67 -7.57
N LEU A 45 6.64 -12.00 -6.45
CA LEU A 45 6.64 -10.55 -6.31
C LEU A 45 8.06 -9.98 -6.34
N GLU A 46 8.20 -8.81 -6.94
CA GLU A 46 9.45 -8.07 -7.06
C GLU A 46 9.37 -6.72 -6.33
N PHE A 47 10.51 -6.11 -6.00
CA PHE A 47 10.57 -4.82 -5.31
C PHE A 47 9.85 -3.66 -6.04
N GLY A 48 9.61 -3.78 -7.35
CA GLY A 48 8.89 -2.79 -8.15
C GLY A 48 7.38 -2.99 -8.21
N ASP A 49 6.86 -4.08 -7.63
CA ASP A 49 5.44 -4.41 -7.67
C ASP A 49 4.64 -3.55 -6.68
N VAL A 50 3.37 -3.31 -6.98
CA VAL A 50 2.47 -2.55 -6.11
C VAL A 50 1.36 -3.46 -5.60
N ILE A 51 1.22 -3.54 -4.29
CA ILE A 51 0.24 -4.37 -3.60
C ILE A 51 -0.80 -3.44 -2.95
N ILE A 52 -2.02 -3.48 -3.47
CA ILE A 52 -3.16 -2.73 -2.96
C ILE A 52 -3.93 -3.63 -1.99
N TYR A 53 -3.84 -3.34 -0.69
CA TYR A 53 -4.38 -4.17 0.38
C TYR A 53 -5.58 -3.52 1.05
N ASN A 54 -6.73 -4.21 1.08
CA ASN A 54 -7.91 -3.75 1.80
C ASN A 54 -7.89 -4.29 3.25
N SER A 55 -7.50 -3.44 4.20
CA SER A 55 -7.43 -3.82 5.63
C SER A 55 -8.79 -4.10 6.25
N GLU A 56 -9.87 -3.50 5.74
CA GLU A 56 -11.22 -3.69 6.29
C GLU A 56 -11.71 -5.13 6.09
N SER A 57 -11.45 -5.70 4.91
CA SER A 57 -11.91 -7.05 4.58
C SER A 57 -10.93 -8.16 4.99
N ASN A 58 -9.64 -7.84 5.11
CA ASN A 58 -8.59 -8.82 5.44
C ASN A 58 -8.07 -8.73 6.88
N GLY A 59 -8.33 -7.64 7.59
CA GLY A 59 -7.79 -7.39 8.92
C GLY A 59 -6.34 -6.92 8.91
N PRO A 60 -5.70 -6.82 10.09
CA PRO A 60 -4.30 -6.42 10.20
C PRO A 60 -3.37 -7.47 9.58
N ILE A 61 -2.27 -7.00 8.99
CA ILE A 61 -1.23 -7.84 8.42
C ILE A 61 0.05 -7.71 9.26
N PRO A 62 0.77 -8.81 9.54
CA PRO A 62 2.04 -8.73 10.25
C PRO A 62 3.07 -7.95 9.43
N GLN A 63 3.80 -7.03 10.08
CA GLN A 63 4.89 -6.27 9.46
C GLN A 63 5.95 -7.18 8.82
N THR A 64 6.22 -8.34 9.45
CA THR A 64 7.14 -9.35 8.91
C THR A 64 6.71 -9.86 7.54
N LEU A 65 5.40 -9.97 7.28
CA LEU A 65 4.87 -10.41 6.00
C LEU A 65 5.07 -9.31 4.93
N ILE A 66 4.79 -8.06 5.25
CA ILE A 66 5.04 -6.92 4.35
C ILE A 66 6.53 -6.88 3.95
N ASN A 67 7.42 -6.93 4.94
CA ASN A 67 8.86 -6.83 4.73
C ASN A 67 9.45 -8.02 3.95
N SER A 68 8.93 -9.23 4.17
CA SER A 68 9.40 -10.44 3.48
C SER A 68 8.83 -10.60 2.07
N THR A 69 7.65 -10.05 1.81
CA THR A 69 6.99 -10.12 0.50
C THR A 69 7.59 -9.13 -0.50
N GLY A 70 8.10 -8.00 -0.01
CA GLY A 70 8.62 -6.92 -0.86
C GLY A 70 7.51 -6.16 -1.59
N GLY A 71 7.92 -5.29 -2.52
CA GLY A 71 7.04 -4.38 -3.25
C GLY A 71 6.54 -3.19 -2.43
N TYR A 72 5.76 -2.32 -3.06
CA TYR A 72 5.14 -1.16 -2.44
C TYR A 72 3.72 -1.48 -1.99
N TRP A 73 3.47 -1.36 -0.68
CA TRP A 73 2.18 -1.71 -0.10
C TRP A 73 1.31 -0.47 0.10
N LEU A 74 0.15 -0.45 -0.55
CA LEU A 74 -0.88 0.57 -0.39
C LEU A 74 -2.02 0.02 0.46
N ASN A 75 -2.23 0.57 1.65
CA ASN A 75 -3.40 0.25 2.45
C ASN A 75 -4.62 1.01 1.91
N ILE A 76 -5.78 0.35 1.83
CA ILE A 76 -7.07 1.00 1.64
C ILE A 76 -7.92 0.75 2.88
N SER A 77 -8.42 1.83 3.47
CA SER A 77 -9.27 1.79 4.66
C SER A 77 -10.48 2.72 4.50
N GLU A 78 -11.56 2.50 5.24
CA GLU A 78 -12.71 3.42 5.24
C GLU A 78 -12.35 4.77 5.87
N LYS A 79 -11.54 4.76 6.95
CA LYS A 79 -11.18 5.95 7.71
C LYS A 79 -9.67 6.19 7.65
N ILE A 80 -9.28 7.42 7.31
CA ILE A 80 -7.88 7.84 7.31
C ILE A 80 -7.66 8.94 8.35
N ASP A 81 -7.80 8.61 9.63
CA ASP A 81 -7.34 9.51 10.70
C ASP A 81 -5.82 9.40 10.90
N GLU A 82 -5.27 10.27 11.74
CA GLU A 82 -3.84 10.32 12.02
C GLU A 82 -3.32 9.00 12.62
N ALA A 83 -4.10 8.38 13.51
CA ALA A 83 -3.73 7.12 14.16
C ALA A 83 -3.65 5.97 13.16
N THR A 84 -4.58 5.91 12.20
CA THR A 84 -4.63 4.87 11.16
C THR A 84 -3.48 5.03 10.16
N GLN A 85 -3.15 6.27 9.80
CA GLN A 85 -1.98 6.57 8.96
C GLN A 85 -0.68 6.19 9.67
N MET A 86 -0.50 6.59 10.94
CA MET A 86 0.67 6.24 11.74
C MET A 86 0.83 4.73 11.86
N ARG A 87 -0.25 4.02 12.17
CA ARG A 87 -0.24 2.56 12.26
C ARG A 87 0.18 1.93 10.93
N SER A 88 -0.42 2.35 9.82
CA SER A 88 -0.07 1.83 8.49
C SER A 88 1.41 2.08 8.16
N LEU A 89 1.94 3.25 8.49
CA LEU A 89 3.35 3.56 8.29
C LEU A 89 4.26 2.65 9.14
N VAL A 90 3.93 2.44 10.42
CA VAL A 90 4.68 1.55 11.32
C VAL A 90 4.62 0.10 10.87
N ASP A 91 3.47 -0.35 10.38
CA ASP A 91 3.27 -1.71 9.85
C ASP A 91 4.06 -1.95 8.54
N GLY A 92 4.62 -0.90 7.93
CA GLY A 92 5.47 -0.99 6.75
C GLY A 92 4.78 -0.66 5.42
N PHE A 93 3.55 -0.13 5.45
CA PHE A 93 2.90 0.34 4.23
C PHE A 93 3.62 1.54 3.63
N SER A 94 3.70 1.58 2.30
CA SER A 94 4.22 2.72 1.53
C SER A 94 3.18 3.84 1.39
N GLY A 95 1.91 3.57 1.67
CA GLY A 95 0.88 4.60 1.67
C GLY A 95 -0.47 4.11 2.14
N ILE A 96 -1.41 5.04 2.27
CA ILE A 96 -2.80 4.77 2.61
C ILE A 96 -3.76 5.70 1.85
N ILE A 97 -4.88 5.14 1.39
CA ILE A 97 -5.98 5.87 0.74
C ILE A 97 -7.32 5.44 1.32
N SER A 98 -8.35 6.27 1.13
CA SER A 98 -9.69 5.97 1.61
C SER A 98 -10.41 5.15 0.55
N ILE A 99 -11.20 4.16 0.96
CA ILE A 99 -12.14 3.49 0.06
C ILE A 99 -13.13 4.50 -0.56
N GLN A 100 -13.41 5.61 0.14
CA GLN A 100 -14.32 6.67 -0.30
C GLN A 100 -13.66 7.71 -1.22
N ASP A 101 -12.33 7.66 -1.38
CA ASP A 101 -11.65 8.54 -2.33
C ASP A 101 -12.11 8.21 -3.76
N ASN A 102 -12.10 9.23 -4.64
CA ASN A 102 -12.38 9.01 -6.05
C ASN A 102 -11.42 7.95 -6.62
N ILE A 103 -11.97 6.98 -7.36
CA ILE A 103 -11.23 5.90 -8.02
C ILE A 103 -10.08 6.41 -8.91
N ASP A 104 -10.20 7.63 -9.47
CA ASP A 104 -9.15 8.30 -10.23
C ASP A 104 -7.88 8.62 -9.42
N LYS A 105 -7.95 8.57 -8.09
CA LYS A 105 -6.81 8.75 -7.20
C LYS A 105 -5.84 7.57 -7.23
N TYR A 106 -6.33 6.35 -7.50
CA TYR A 106 -5.52 5.12 -7.47
C TYR A 106 -4.36 5.17 -8.47
N PRO A 107 -4.57 5.50 -9.77
CA PRO A 107 -3.48 5.63 -10.72
C PRO A 107 -2.40 6.63 -10.32
N ARG A 108 -2.80 7.74 -9.69
CA ARG A 108 -1.85 8.76 -9.21
C ARG A 108 -0.98 8.20 -8.08
N VAL A 109 -1.58 7.51 -7.13
CA VAL A 109 -0.87 6.90 -5.99
C VAL A 109 0.05 5.78 -6.47
N ILE A 110 -0.40 4.94 -7.39
CA ILE A 110 0.42 3.86 -7.98
C ILE A 110 1.65 4.43 -8.68
N ARG A 111 1.52 5.50 -9.48
CA ARG A 111 2.68 6.15 -10.12
C ARG A 111 3.68 6.73 -9.11
N CYS A 112 3.17 7.31 -8.02
CA CYS A 112 3.99 7.80 -6.92
C CYS A 112 4.82 6.66 -6.30
N MET A 113 4.18 5.53 -5.99
CA MET A 113 4.86 4.33 -5.46
C MET A 113 5.87 3.74 -6.43
N GLN A 114 5.53 3.65 -7.71
CA GLN A 114 6.46 3.18 -8.75
C GLN A 114 7.67 4.11 -8.93
N SER A 115 7.58 5.36 -8.48
CA SER A 115 8.70 6.30 -8.45
C SER A 115 9.54 6.21 -7.17
N GLY A 116 9.21 5.28 -6.26
CA GLY A 116 9.88 5.11 -4.97
C GLY A 116 9.42 6.07 -3.88
N GLU A 117 8.29 6.75 -4.08
CA GLU A 117 7.74 7.71 -3.13
C GLU A 117 6.65 7.08 -2.23
N ILE A 118 6.43 7.69 -1.06
CA ILE A 118 5.40 7.27 -0.09
C ILE A 118 4.16 8.15 -0.17
N TRP A 119 2.98 7.57 0.13
CA TRP A 119 1.70 8.27 0.08
C TRP A 119 1.04 8.37 1.46
N PHE A 120 1.51 9.33 2.25
CA PHE A 120 0.94 9.71 3.55
C PHE A 120 0.72 11.21 3.63
N SER A 121 -0.09 11.67 4.59
CA SER A 121 -0.21 13.09 4.86
C SER A 121 1.13 13.69 5.32
N ARG A 122 1.31 14.99 5.03
CA ARG A 122 2.54 15.71 5.40
C ARG A 122 2.80 15.68 6.91
N GLN A 123 1.74 15.73 7.72
CA GLN A 123 1.85 15.66 9.17
C GLN A 123 2.49 14.34 9.61
N ILE A 124 2.04 13.22 9.05
CA ILE A 124 2.53 11.87 9.37
C ILE A 124 3.98 11.69 8.96
N ILE A 125 4.34 12.15 7.76
CA ILE A 125 5.74 12.10 7.27
C ILE A 125 6.63 12.95 8.18
N ALA A 126 6.23 14.18 8.50
CA ALA A 126 7.00 15.06 9.37
C ALA A 126 7.17 14.46 10.78
N PHE A 127 6.12 13.82 11.31
CA PHE A 127 6.18 13.12 12.59
C PHE A 127 7.18 11.96 12.56
N ALA A 128 7.10 11.10 11.55
CA ALA A 128 7.99 9.94 11.41
C ALA A 128 9.46 10.35 11.29
N ILE A 129 9.76 11.41 10.52
CA ILE A 129 11.12 11.96 10.40
C ILE A 129 11.64 12.43 11.76
N ARG A 130 10.82 13.14 12.55
CA ARG A 130 11.23 13.61 13.89
C ARG A 130 11.52 12.45 14.85
N GLN A 131 10.70 11.39 14.81
CA GLN A 131 10.92 10.20 15.63
C GLN A 131 12.25 9.52 15.28
N TYR A 132 12.53 9.36 13.97
CA TYR A 132 13.78 8.78 13.50
C TYR A 132 15.01 9.60 13.92
N GLN A 133 14.93 10.93 13.82
CA GLN A 133 15.98 11.84 14.28
C GLN A 133 16.21 11.75 15.79
N THR A 134 15.16 11.55 16.57
CA THR A 134 15.29 11.43 18.03
C THR A 134 15.92 10.10 18.43
N GLN A 135 15.53 9.00 17.79
CA GLN A 135 16.05 7.65 18.08
C GLN A 135 17.51 7.46 17.68
N SER A 136 17.94 8.08 16.58
CA SER A 136 19.35 8.04 16.14
C SER A 136 20.27 8.75 17.14
N ILE A 137 19.83 9.84 17.75
CA ILE A 137 20.60 10.56 18.78
C ILE A 137 20.78 9.70 20.05
N THR A 138 19.76 8.92 20.44
CA THR A 138 19.84 8.06 21.65
C THR A 138 20.58 6.74 21.45
N SER A 139 20.89 6.36 20.21
CA SER A 139 21.59 5.09 19.90
C SER A 139 23.11 5.25 19.82
N GLU A 140 23.62 6.48 20.01
CA GLU A 140 25.05 6.83 20.00
C GLU A 140 25.62 7.06 21.42
N GLU A 141 24.87 6.75 22.47
CA GLU A 141 25.32 6.70 23.88
C GLU A 141 25.51 5.26 24.38
#